data_AF-A0A7S3X9Z3-F1
#
_entry.id   AF-A0A7S3X9Z3-F1
#
_cell.length_a   1.000
_cell.length_b   1.000
_cell.length_c   1.000
_cell.angle_alpha   90.00
_cell.angle_beta   90.00
_cell.angle_gamma   90.00
#
_symmetry.space_group_name_H-M   'P 1'
#
loop_
_entity.id
_entity.type
_entity.pdbx_description
1 polymer ?
#
loop_
_entity_poly.entity_id
_entity_poly.type
_entity_poly.pdbx_seq_one_letter_code
_entity_poly.pdbx_strand_id
1 'polypeptide(L)'
;EAHDDFVDHVSGATSLAVYGCGILAATHVGGLFALQRYGLDYKQLNTLAGVSAGAVIVACLSVGYDAEAIYRLVTKMPFHRLAYPELGALFRALGNTLLTLLQVIHRQGA
;
A
#
# COMPACT_ATOMS: atom_id res chain seq x y z
N GLU A 1 31.32 1.10 -16.78
CA GLU A 1 31.22 2.47 -16.23
C GLU A 1 29.77 2.79 -15.88
N ALA A 2 28.92 3.36 -16.75
CA ALA A 2 27.55 3.76 -16.37
C ALA A 2 26.64 2.63 -15.79
N HIS A 3 26.83 1.38 -16.21
CA HIS A 3 26.11 0.24 -15.62
C HIS A 3 26.60 -0.09 -14.21
N ASP A 4 27.91 -0.09 -14.03
CA ASP A 4 28.56 -0.42 -12.76
C ASP A 4 28.27 0.68 -11.73
N ASP A 5 28.33 1.95 -12.15
CA ASP A 5 27.96 3.10 -11.33
C ASP A 5 26.50 3.02 -10.85
N PHE A 6 25.59 2.53 -11.70
CA PHE A 6 24.20 2.34 -11.33
C PHE A 6 24.01 1.18 -10.34
N VAL A 7 24.72 0.05 -10.54
CA VAL A 7 24.72 -1.08 -9.62
C VAL A 7 25.25 -0.65 -8.25
N ASP A 8 26.36 0.08 -8.21
CA ASP A 8 26.95 0.59 -6.99
C ASP A 8 26.02 1.58 -6.28
N HIS A 9 25.35 2.46 -7.04
CA HIS A 9 24.35 3.38 -6.49
C HIS A 9 23.17 2.64 -5.86
N VAL A 10 22.61 1.65 -6.54
CA VAL A 10 21.43 0.90 -6.06
C VAL A 10 21.79 -0.01 -4.88
N SER A 11 22.90 -0.74 -4.97
CA SER A 11 23.36 -1.65 -3.91
C SER A 11 23.84 -0.90 -2.66
N GLY A 12 24.29 0.34 -2.78
CA GLY A 12 24.64 1.21 -1.65
C GLY A 12 23.47 2.01 -1.07
N ALA A 13 22.27 1.95 -1.65
CA ALA A 13 21.15 2.80 -1.26
C ALA A 13 20.60 2.43 0.13
N THR A 14 20.62 3.38 1.07
CA THR A 14 20.04 3.25 2.42
C THR A 14 18.70 3.97 2.57
N SER A 15 18.33 4.74 1.54
CA SER A 15 17.16 5.62 1.54
C SER A 15 16.31 5.35 0.32
N LEU A 16 14.97 5.36 0.49
CA LEU A 16 14.04 5.20 -0.62
C LEU A 16 12.83 6.12 -0.45
N ALA A 17 12.50 6.84 -1.52
CA ALA A 17 11.30 7.67 -1.59
C ALA A 17 10.34 7.13 -2.65
N VAL A 18 9.06 6.97 -2.29
CA VAL A 18 8.00 6.51 -3.18
C VAL A 18 6.93 7.59 -3.29
N TYR A 19 6.82 8.19 -4.47
CA TYR A 19 5.80 9.21 -4.73
C TYR A 19 4.40 8.59 -4.89
N GLY A 20 3.37 9.41 -4.76
CA GLY A 20 1.99 8.98 -4.89
C GLY A 20 1.50 9.01 -6.33
N CYS A 21 0.69 8.04 -6.73
CA CYS A 21 -0.03 8.04 -8.00
C CYS A 21 -1.40 7.33 -7.91
N GLY A 22 -2.05 7.40 -6.74
CA GLY A 22 -3.31 6.70 -6.47
C GLY A 22 -3.15 5.18 -6.63
N ILE A 23 -4.13 4.53 -7.26
CA ILE A 23 -4.08 3.08 -7.53
C ILE A 23 -2.83 2.64 -8.32
N LEU A 24 -2.26 3.54 -9.14
CA LEU A 24 -1.08 3.24 -9.94
C LEU A 24 0.19 3.08 -9.09
N ALA A 25 0.15 3.39 -7.79
CA ALA A 25 1.27 3.14 -6.90
C ALA A 25 1.65 1.65 -6.82
N ALA A 26 0.73 0.75 -7.23
CA ALA A 26 1.02 -0.65 -7.47
C ALA A 26 2.17 -0.89 -8.48
N THR A 27 2.39 0.03 -9.43
CA THR A 27 3.47 -0.08 -10.42
C THR A 27 4.86 0.09 -9.80
N HIS A 28 4.98 0.77 -8.65
CA HIS A 28 6.25 0.89 -7.93
C HIS A 28 6.81 -0.47 -7.52
N VAL A 29 5.96 -1.49 -7.33
CA VAL A 29 6.40 -2.86 -7.05
C VAL A 29 7.27 -3.41 -8.19
N GLY A 30 6.94 -3.10 -9.45
CA GLY A 30 7.79 -3.44 -10.59
C GLY A 30 9.15 -2.74 -10.55
N GLY A 31 9.17 -1.46 -10.13
CA GLY A 31 10.40 -0.72 -9.87
C GLY A 31 11.24 -1.34 -8.75
N LEU A 32 10.60 -1.79 -7.66
CA LEU A 32 11.27 -2.50 -6.57
C LEU A 32 11.92 -3.79 -7.07
N PHE A 33 11.21 -4.61 -7.86
CA PHE A 33 11.80 -5.81 -8.48
C PHE A 33 13.00 -5.48 -9.37
N ALA A 34 12.94 -4.38 -10.13
CA ALA A 34 14.08 -3.94 -10.92
C ALA A 34 15.26 -3.59 -10.02
N LEU A 35 15.07 -2.75 -9.01
CA LEU A 35 16.13 -2.36 -8.07
C LEU A 35 16.74 -3.58 -7.34
N GLN A 36 15.92 -4.55 -6.94
CA GLN A 36 16.39 -5.79 -6.34
C GLN A 36 17.32 -6.58 -7.28
N ARG A 37 17.04 -6.61 -8.59
CA ARG A 37 17.94 -7.23 -9.59
C ARG A 37 19.29 -6.51 -9.72
N TYR A 38 19.33 -5.22 -9.37
CA TYR A 38 20.54 -4.40 -9.34
C TYR A 38 21.18 -4.33 -7.95
N GLY A 39 20.80 -5.23 -7.03
CA GLY A 39 21.49 -5.41 -5.75
C GLY A 39 20.92 -4.63 -4.57
N LEU A 40 19.73 -4.03 -4.69
CA LEU A 40 19.07 -3.40 -3.55
C LEU A 40 18.76 -4.44 -2.45
N ASP A 41 19.34 -4.26 -1.26
CA ASP A 41 18.95 -5.00 -0.05
C ASP A 41 17.92 -4.21 0.77
N TYR A 42 16.68 -4.68 0.83
CA TYR A 42 15.63 -4.03 1.61
C TYR A 42 15.96 -3.89 3.10
N LYS A 43 16.82 -4.76 3.65
CA LYS A 43 17.20 -4.73 5.08
C LYS A 43 18.08 -3.54 5.44
N GLN A 44 18.78 -2.96 4.47
CA GLN A 44 19.65 -1.80 4.71
C GLN A 44 18.90 -0.46 4.59
N LEU A 45 17.67 -0.48 4.07
CA LEU A 45 16.83 0.70 3.98
C LEU A 45 16.39 1.13 5.38
N ASN A 46 16.93 2.25 5.84
CA ASN A 46 16.65 2.83 7.17
C ASN A 46 15.96 4.19 7.09
N THR A 47 15.92 4.80 5.92
CA THR A 47 15.25 6.08 5.68
C THR A 47 14.23 5.90 4.57
N LEU A 48 12.94 5.92 4.93
CA LEU A 48 11.86 5.66 3.99
C LEU A 48 10.88 6.84 3.98
N ALA A 49 10.51 7.30 2.80
CA ALA A 49 9.55 8.38 2.61
C ALA A 49 8.49 7.98 1.59
N GLY A 50 7.21 8.13 1.94
CA GLY A 50 6.10 7.83 1.05
C GLY A 50 5.01 8.88 1.15
N VAL A 51 4.40 9.24 0.02
CA VAL A 51 3.27 10.19 -0.01
C VAL A 51 2.07 9.59 -0.74
N SER A 52 0.86 9.95 -0.29
CA SER A 52 -0.40 9.41 -0.83
C SER A 52 -0.37 7.87 -0.88
N ALA A 53 -0.80 7.23 -1.98
CA ALA A 53 -0.78 5.78 -2.11
C ALA A 53 0.65 5.16 -2.11
N GLY A 54 1.70 5.95 -2.38
CA GLY A 54 3.09 5.51 -2.22
C GLY A 54 3.45 5.21 -0.76
N ALA A 55 2.75 5.83 0.20
CA ALA A 55 2.93 5.56 1.63
C ALA A 55 2.56 4.11 2.01
N VAL A 56 1.66 3.46 1.26
CA VAL A 56 1.30 2.05 1.50
C VAL A 56 2.48 1.12 1.17
N ILE A 57 3.16 1.38 0.05
CA ILE A 57 4.36 0.62 -0.36
C ILE A 57 5.46 0.81 0.68
N VAL A 58 5.72 2.06 1.08
CA VAL A 58 6.72 2.39 2.11
C VAL A 58 6.39 1.76 3.45
N ALA A 59 5.13 1.77 3.89
CA ALA A 59 4.72 1.13 5.13
C ALA A 59 5.01 -0.38 5.12
N CYS A 60 4.83 -1.06 3.98
CA CYS A 60 5.19 -2.48 3.85
C CYS A 60 6.71 -2.69 3.96
N LEU A 61 7.50 -1.86 3.27
CA LEU A 61 8.97 -1.91 3.36
C LEU A 61 9.44 -1.68 4.80
N SER A 62 8.83 -0.74 5.53
CA SER A 62 9.18 -0.43 6.92
C SER A 62 8.97 -1.60 7.89
N VAL A 63 8.09 -2.55 7.56
CA VAL A 63 7.86 -3.77 8.36
C VAL A 63 8.59 -4.99 7.79
N GLY A 64 9.55 -4.77 6.89
CA GLY A 64 10.44 -5.80 6.37
C GLY A 64 9.88 -6.62 5.21
N TYR A 65 8.85 -6.13 4.51
CA TYR A 65 8.39 -6.80 3.29
C TYR A 65 9.36 -6.51 2.15
N ASP A 66 9.63 -7.52 1.32
CA ASP A 66 10.33 -7.35 0.05
C ASP A 66 9.33 -7.10 -1.10
N ALA A 67 9.85 -6.88 -2.32
CA ALA A 67 9.01 -6.64 -3.50
C ALA A 67 7.97 -7.75 -3.75
N GLU A 68 8.33 -9.01 -3.51
CA GLU A 68 7.45 -10.17 -3.71
C GLU A 68 6.31 -10.20 -2.69
N ALA A 69 6.60 -9.96 -1.41
CA ALA A 69 5.59 -9.87 -0.37
C ALA A 69 4.60 -8.71 -0.65
N ILE A 70 5.11 -7.56 -1.08
CA ILE A 70 4.28 -6.41 -1.47
C ILE A 70 3.43 -6.74 -2.69
N TYR A 71 4.01 -7.38 -3.71
CA TYR A 71 3.28 -7.82 -4.90
C TYR A 71 2.09 -8.72 -4.56
N ARG A 72 2.30 -9.70 -3.68
CA ARG A 72 1.25 -10.62 -3.21
C ARG A 72 0.14 -9.90 -2.45
N LEU A 73 0.47 -8.83 -1.72
CA LEU A 73 -0.50 -8.02 -0.99
C LEU A 73 -1.31 -7.15 -1.97
N VAL A 74 -0.63 -6.45 -2.86
CA VAL A 74 -1.23 -5.57 -3.88
C VAL A 74 -2.15 -6.33 -4.83
N THR A 75 -1.76 -7.51 -5.30
CA THR A 75 -2.57 -8.34 -6.21
C THR A 75 -3.86 -8.87 -5.58
N LYS A 76 -3.91 -8.96 -4.24
CA LYS A 76 -5.11 -9.36 -3.49
C LYS A 76 -5.96 -8.17 -3.04
N MET A 77 -5.50 -6.93 -3.23
CA MET A 77 -6.27 -5.76 -2.81
C MET A 77 -7.51 -5.56 -3.68
N PRO A 78 -8.70 -5.37 -3.06
CA PRO A 78 -9.92 -5.05 -3.79
C PRO A 78 -9.91 -3.56 -4.18
N PHE A 79 -9.05 -3.16 -5.11
CA PHE A 79 -8.85 -1.76 -5.48
C PHE A 79 -10.13 -1.04 -5.93
N HIS A 80 -11.06 -1.77 -6.54
CA HIS A 80 -12.38 -1.25 -6.90
C HIS A 80 -13.18 -0.71 -5.70
N ARG A 81 -12.92 -1.21 -4.48
CA ARG A 81 -13.52 -0.69 -3.22
C ARG A 81 -12.80 0.53 -2.68
N LEU A 82 -11.54 0.74 -3.07
CA LEU A 82 -10.74 1.92 -2.69
C LEU A 82 -11.05 3.13 -3.59
N ALA A 83 -11.59 2.91 -4.80
CA ALA A 83 -11.98 3.98 -5.72
C ALA A 83 -13.22 4.77 -5.26
N TYR A 84 -14.04 4.20 -4.37
CA TYR A 84 -15.29 4.80 -3.89
C TYR A 84 -15.37 4.85 -2.36
N PRO A 85 -14.45 5.56 -1.68
CA PRO A 85 -14.43 5.61 -0.22
C PRO A 85 -15.72 6.19 0.36
N GLU A 86 -16.34 7.16 -0.34
CA GLU A 86 -17.58 7.81 0.09
C GLU A 86 -18.81 6.91 -0.03
N LEU A 87 -18.97 6.17 -1.12
CA LEU A 87 -20.06 5.19 -1.26
C LEU A 87 -19.93 4.07 -0.23
N GLY A 88 -18.70 3.60 0.03
CA GLY A 88 -18.43 2.63 1.08
C GLY A 88 -18.76 3.17 2.48
N ALA A 89 -18.43 4.43 2.77
CA ALA A 89 -18.79 5.08 4.02
C ALA A 89 -20.30 5.27 4.16
N LEU A 90 -20.99 5.69 3.09
CA LEU A 90 -22.43 5.86 3.03
C LEU A 90 -23.18 4.55 3.28
N PHE A 91 -22.79 3.45 2.63
CA PHE A 91 -23.40 2.14 2.86
C PHE A 91 -23.21 1.63 4.28
N ARG A 92 -22.04 1.85 4.88
CA ARG A 92 -21.79 1.50 6.29
C ARG A 92 -22.66 2.32 7.24
N ALA A 93 -22.78 3.63 7.00
CA ALA A 93 -23.63 4.51 7.78
C ALA A 93 -25.10 4.05 7.70
N LEU A 94 -25.61 3.82 6.48
CA LEU A 94 -26.98 3.36 6.25
C LEU A 94 -27.26 2.01 6.92
N GLY A 95 -26.35 1.04 6.76
CA GLY A 95 -26.46 -0.28 7.40
C GLY A 95 -26.53 -0.20 8.92
N ASN A 96 -25.67 0.62 9.53
CA ASN A 96 -25.67 0.83 10.98
C ASN A 96 -26.98 1.50 11.46
N THR A 97 -27.50 2.48 10.72
CA THR A 97 -28.77 3.13 11.04
C THR A 97 -29.94 2.13 10.99
N LEU A 98 -30.02 1.31 9.95
CA LEU A 98 -31.07 0.28 9.80
C LEU A 98 -31.00 -0.76 10.92
N LEU A 99 -29.81 -1.26 11.26
CA LEU A 99 -29.63 -2.20 12.37
C LEU A 99 -30.08 -1.60 13.71
N THR A 100 -29.73 -0.34 13.96
CA THR A 100 -30.15 0.38 15.17
C THR A 100 -31.67 0.52 15.23
N LEU A 101 -32.31 0.86 14.11
CA LEU A 101 -33.77 0.96 14.01
C LEU A 101 -34.45 -0.38 14.30
N LEU A 102 -33.96 -1.46 13.71
CA LEU A 102 -34.47 -2.82 13.95
C LEU A 102 -34.33 -3.22 15.42
N GLN A 103 -33.22 -2.89 16.07
CA GLN A 103 -33.02 -3.14 17.50
C GLN A 103 -34.00 -2.36 18.38
N VAL A 104 -34.30 -1.11 18.04
CA VAL A 104 -35.29 -0.30 18.77
C VAL A 104 -36.69 -0.88 18.59
N ILE A 105 -37.08 -1.25 17.36
CA ILE A 105 -38.37 -1.87 17.08
C ILE A 105 -38.52 -3.18 17.85
N HIS A 106 -37.47 -4.02 17.86
CA HIS A 106 -37.49 -5.28 18.60
C HIS A 106 -37.58 -5.09 20.12
N ARG A 107 -36.96 -4.02 20.65
CA ARG A 107 -37.05 -3.66 22.08
C ARG A 107 -38.39 -3.05 22.49
N GLN A 108 -39.12 -2.42 21.57
CA GLN A 108 -40.44 -1.83 21.85
C GLN A 108 -41.61 -2.77 21.55
N GLY A 109 -41.36 -3.86 20.82
CA GLY A 109 -42.34 -4.92 20.54
C GLY A 109 -42.35 -6.08 21.54
N ALA A 110 -41.56 -6.00 22.62
CA ALA A 110 -41.55 -6.91 23.77
C ALA A 110 -42.01 -6.17 25.03
#